data_AF-A0A950HX70-F1
#
_entry.id   AF-A0A950HX70-F1
#
_cell.length_a   1.000
_cell.length_b   1.000
_cell.length_c   1.000
_cell.angle_alpha   90.00
_cell.angle_beta   90.00
_cell.angle_gamma   90.00
#
_symmetry.space_group_name_H-M   'P 1'
#
loop_
_entity.id
_entity.type
_entity.pdbx_description
1 polymer ?
#
loop_
_entity_poly.entity_id
_entity_poly.type
_entity_poly.pdbx_seq_one_letter_code
_entity_poly.pdbx_strand_id
1 'polypeptide(L)'
;MVSRTQVTLDSEMQRRAHAKAAELGISFAEYVRRLIARDLGKPEQSTDVSIIFDLVERGPPTDIARDKDKMVGEAVWKEYLNETRRKSL
;
A
#
# COMPACT_ATOMS: atom_id res chain seq x y z
N MET A 1 -5.80 26.65 12.96
CA MET A 1 -5.63 28.07 12.56
C MET A 1 -4.59 28.13 11.47
N VAL A 2 -4.86 28.81 10.34
CA VAL A 2 -3.89 28.93 9.23
C VAL A 2 -3.03 30.15 9.49
N SER A 3 -1.71 29.95 9.67
CA SER A 3 -0.75 31.05 9.80
C SER A 3 -0.10 31.31 8.44
N ARG A 4 0.01 32.58 8.05
CA ARG A 4 0.65 32.99 6.79
C ARG A 4 2.15 33.15 7.03
N THR A 5 2.95 32.36 6.30
CA THR A 5 4.41 32.47 6.30
C THR A 5 4.89 32.82 4.90
N GLN A 6 5.77 33.81 4.78
CA GLN A 6 6.44 34.15 3.53
C GLN A 6 7.86 33.56 3.56
N VAL A 7 8.19 32.77 2.55
CA VAL A 7 9.51 32.13 2.40
C VAL A 7 10.06 32.54 1.04
N THR A 8 11.27 33.09 1.03
CA THR A 8 11.97 33.42 -0.20
C THR A 8 12.78 32.21 -0.66
N LEU A 9 12.59 31.81 -1.91
CA LEU A 9 13.39 30.78 -2.57
C LEU A 9 14.24 31.46 -3.64
N ASP A 10 15.42 30.93 -3.92
CA ASP A 10 16.14 31.33 -5.12
C ASP A 10 15.34 30.93 -6.37
N SER A 11 15.59 31.64 -7.48
CA SER A 11 14.83 31.49 -8.71
C SER A 11 14.91 30.08 -9.29
N GLU A 12 16.05 29.38 -9.12
CA GLU A 12 16.23 28.03 -9.63
C GLU A 12 15.42 27.03 -8.81
N MET A 13 15.51 27.10 -7.49
CA MET A 13 14.76 26.26 -6.57
C MET A 13 13.26 26.46 -6.75
N GLN A 14 12.80 27.71 -6.90
CA GLN A 14 11.40 28.00 -7.18
C GLN A 14 10.95 27.33 -8.49
N ARG A 15 11.72 27.48 -9.58
CA ARG A 15 11.40 26.86 -10.87
C ARG A 15 11.32 25.34 -10.77
N ARG A 16 12.29 24.70 -10.13
CA ARG A 16 12.34 23.23 -9.96
C ARG A 16 11.16 22.74 -9.12
N ALA A 17 10.82 23.43 -8.04
CA ALA A 17 9.69 23.06 -7.19
C ALA A 17 8.34 23.20 -7.90
N HIS A 18 8.17 24.25 -8.72
CA HIS A 18 6.97 24.39 -9.55
C HIS A 18 6.87 23.29 -10.61
N ALA A 19 7.98 22.94 -11.28
CA ALA A 19 8.01 21.82 -12.22
C ALA A 19 7.63 20.50 -11.54
N LYS A 20 8.18 20.23 -10.35
CA LYS A 20 7.85 19.02 -9.57
C LYS A 20 6.38 18.97 -9.16
N ALA A 21 5.82 20.10 -8.73
CA ALA A 21 4.40 20.18 -8.40
C ALA A 21 3.51 19.91 -9.62
N ALA A 22 3.89 20.41 -10.80
CA ALA A 22 3.19 20.15 -12.05
C ALA A 22 3.27 18.69 -12.49
N GLU A 23 4.44 18.03 -12.38
CA GLU A 23 4.59 16.59 -12.62
C GLU A 23 3.66 15.76 -11.73
N LEU A 24 3.47 16.18 -10.48
CA LEU A 24 2.60 15.52 -9.51
C LEU A 24 1.11 15.90 -9.66
N GLY A 25 0.76 16.84 -10.56
CA GLY A 25 -0.61 17.32 -10.75
C GLY A 25 -1.18 18.09 -9.55
N ILE A 26 -0.33 18.68 -8.71
CA ILE A 26 -0.73 19.41 -7.49
C ILE A 26 -0.25 20.86 -7.49
N SER A 27 -0.87 21.69 -6.65
CA SER A 27 -0.39 23.07 -6.46
C SER A 27 0.97 23.11 -5.76
N PHE A 28 1.75 24.17 -6.01
CA PHE A 28 3.03 24.41 -5.31
C PHE A 28 2.87 24.43 -3.78
N ALA A 29 1.81 25.06 -3.26
CA ALA A 29 1.55 25.10 -1.82
C ALA A 29 1.30 23.70 -1.24
N GLU A 30 0.64 22.82 -2.00
CA GLU A 30 0.43 21.43 -1.60
C GLU A 30 1.72 20.61 -1.65
N TYR A 31 2.55 20.83 -2.67
CA TYR A 31 3.87 20.24 -2.75
C TYR A 31 4.73 20.59 -1.53
N VAL A 32 4.77 21.87 -1.13
CA VAL A 32 5.50 22.32 0.05
C VAL A 32 4.92 21.71 1.34
N ARG A 33 3.60 21.65 1.49
CA ARG A 33 2.97 20.99 2.64
C ARG A 33 3.35 19.52 2.76
N ARG A 34 3.33 18.77 1.65
CA ARG A 34 3.74 17.36 1.63
C ARG A 34 5.22 17.18 1.94
N LEU A 35 6.06 18.08 1.42
CA LEU A 35 7.49 18.06 1.71
C LEU A 35 7.75 18.24 3.20
N ILE A 36 7.14 19.25 3.83
CA ILE A 36 7.24 19.51 5.27
C ILE A 36 6.62 18.35 6.07
N ALA A 37 5.45 17.84 5.67
CA ALA A 37 4.81 16.72 6.36
C ALA A 37 5.65 15.44 6.28
N ARG A 38 6.37 15.21 5.18
CA ARG A 38 7.31 14.08 5.03
C ARG A 38 8.55 14.25 5.88
N ASP A 39 9.05 15.48 6.00
CA ASP A 39 10.21 15.81 6.83
C ASP A 39 9.89 15.71 8.33
N LEU A 40 8.71 16.20 8.73
CA LEU A 40 8.23 16.19 10.11
C LEU A 40 7.54 14.89 10.53
N GLY A 41 7.03 14.13 9.57
CA GLY A 41 6.39 12.84 9.82
C GLY A 41 7.44 11.79 10.19
N LYS A 42 7.12 10.94 11.19
CA LYS A 42 7.80 9.64 11.31
C LYS A 42 7.71 8.96 9.94
N PRO A 43 8.77 8.28 9.47
CA PRO A 43 8.80 7.68 8.14
C PRO A 43 7.47 6.98 7.90
N GLU A 44 6.79 7.32 6.80
CA GLU A 44 5.69 6.50 6.29
C GLU A 44 6.19 5.07 6.42
N GLN A 45 5.59 4.30 7.31
CA GLN A 45 5.79 2.87 7.29
C GLN A 45 5.34 2.52 5.88
N SER A 46 6.29 2.20 5.00
CA SER A 46 5.97 1.56 3.74
C SER A 46 5.29 0.28 4.18
N THR A 47 3.97 0.34 4.29
CA THR A 47 3.20 -0.84 4.59
C THR A 47 3.29 -1.58 3.29
N ASP A 48 4.23 -2.51 3.23
CA ASP A 48 4.38 -3.39 2.09
C ASP A 48 3.00 -3.98 1.84
N VAL A 49 2.43 -3.62 0.69
CA VAL A 49 1.08 -4.02 0.29
C VAL A 49 0.97 -5.56 0.31
N SER A 50 2.11 -6.24 0.13
CA SER A 50 2.24 -7.68 0.27
C SER A 50 1.81 -8.20 1.66
N ILE A 51 1.96 -7.42 2.73
CA ILE A 51 1.51 -7.78 4.08
C ILE A 51 -0.02 -7.71 4.18
N ILE A 52 -0.66 -6.76 3.48
CA ILE A 52 -2.12 -6.62 3.49
C ILE A 52 -2.78 -7.72 2.66
N PHE A 53 -2.18 -8.07 1.53
CA PHE A 53 -2.69 -9.07 0.60
C PHE A 53 -2.12 -10.47 0.81
N ASP A 54 -1.35 -10.69 1.88
CA ASP A 54 -0.62 -11.94 2.19
C ASP A 54 0.17 -12.49 0.97
N LEU A 55 0.72 -11.58 0.16
CA LEU A 55 1.57 -11.90 -0.99
C LEU A 55 2.97 -12.23 -0.48
N VAL A 56 3.13 -13.38 0.18
CA VAL A 56 4.42 -13.81 0.72
C VAL A 56 5.01 -14.93 -0.13
N GLU A 57 6.33 -14.89 -0.40
CA GLU A 57 7.08 -16.01 -1.01
C GLU A 57 7.25 -17.21 -0.04
N ARG A 58 6.52 -17.22 1.08
CA ARG A 58 6.67 -18.21 2.13
C ARG A 58 5.79 -19.42 1.85
N GLY A 59 6.35 -20.43 1.21
CA GLY A 59 5.67 -21.71 0.95
C GLY A 59 6.25 -22.42 -0.28
N PRO A 60 5.84 -23.68 -0.55
CA PRO A 60 6.17 -24.32 -1.81
C PRO A 60 5.53 -23.55 -2.98
N PRO A 61 6.26 -23.38 -4.11
CA PRO A 61 5.71 -22.72 -5.29
C PRO A 61 4.45 -23.46 -5.74
N THR A 62 3.37 -22.71 -5.93
CA THR A 62 2.05 -23.25 -6.29
C THR A 62 1.56 -22.54 -7.53
N ASP A 63 1.20 -23.30 -8.57
CA ASP A 63 0.59 -22.76 -9.77
C ASP A 63 -0.93 -22.71 -9.59
N ILE A 64 -1.42 -21.59 -9.07
CA ILE A 64 -2.85 -21.40 -8.82
C ILE A 64 -3.65 -21.52 -10.13
N ALA A 65 -3.12 -21.05 -11.27
CA ALA A 65 -3.86 -21.09 -12.53
C ALA A 65 -4.10 -22.54 -12.99
N ARG A 66 -3.12 -23.42 -12.76
CA ARG A 66 -3.21 -24.83 -13.11
C ARG A 66 -3.97 -25.67 -12.08
N ASP A 67 -3.79 -25.39 -10.79
CA ASP A 67 -4.21 -26.30 -9.72
C ASP A 67 -5.45 -25.82 -8.94
N LYS A 68 -6.02 -24.65 -9.26
CA LYS A 68 -7.15 -24.05 -8.53
C LYS A 68 -8.30 -25.02 -8.25
N ASP A 69 -8.72 -25.79 -9.24
CA ASP A 69 -9.89 -26.68 -9.08
C ASP A 69 -9.62 -27.78 -8.05
N LYS A 70 -8.40 -28.34 -8.06
CA LYS A 70 -7.96 -29.31 -7.06
C LYS A 70 -7.91 -28.67 -5.67
N MET A 71 -7.33 -27.47 -5.56
CA MET A 71 -7.22 -26.75 -4.28
C MET A 71 -8.60 -26.42 -3.68
N VAL A 72 -9.55 -25.96 -4.51
CA VAL A 72 -10.92 -25.71 -4.09
C VAL A 72 -11.60 -27.01 -3.66
N GLY A 73 -11.45 -28.08 -4.44
CA GLY A 73 -12.01 -29.39 -4.10
C GLY A 73 -11.52 -29.93 -2.76
N GLU A 74 -10.21 -29.85 -2.49
CA GLU A 74 -9.61 -30.26 -1.23
C GLU A 74 -10.13 -29.43 -0.04
N ALA A 75 -10.25 -28.11 -0.22
CA ALA A 75 -10.78 -27.21 0.81
C ALA A 75 -12.24 -27.51 1.15
N VAL A 76 -13.08 -27.68 0.13
CA VAL A 76 -14.50 -28.03 0.30
C VAL A 76 -14.65 -29.39 0.98
N TRP A 77 -13.86 -30.39 0.55
CA TRP A 77 -13.89 -31.72 1.14
C TRP A 77 -13.47 -31.72 2.62
N LYS A 78 -12.44 -30.96 2.97
CA LYS A 78 -11.98 -30.81 4.35
C LYS A 78 -13.05 -30.18 5.24
N GLU A 79 -13.75 -29.16 4.75
CA GLU A 79 -14.84 -28.53 5.52
C GLU A 79 -16.02 -29.49 5.72
N TYR A 80 -16.42 -30.20 4.66
CA TYR A 80 -17.46 -31.23 4.76
C TYR A 80 -17.14 -32.29 5.82
N LEU A 81 -15.88 -32.77 5.87
CA LEU A 81 -15.45 -33.72 6.89
C LEU A 81 -15.49 -33.13 8.31
N ASN A 82 -15.10 -31.86 8.48
CA ASN A 82 -15.17 -31.17 9.77
C ASN A 82 -16.60 -31.04 10.28
N GLU A 83 -17.53 -30.62 9.42
CA GLU A 83 -18.96 -30.50 9.74
C GLU A 83 -19.57 -31.86 10.10
N THR A 84 -19.28 -32.89 9.31
CA THR A 84 -19.81 -34.24 9.53
C THR A 84 -19.28 -34.84 10.83
N ARG A 85 -18.00 -34.61 11.15
CA ARG A 85 -17.39 -35.05 12.40
C ARG A 85 -17.96 -34.31 13.62
N ARG A 86 -18.28 -33.01 13.49
CA ARG A 86 -18.97 -32.23 14.54
C ARG A 86 -20.40 -32.68 14.80
N LYS A 87 -21.12 -33.18 13.79
CA LYS A 87 -22.49 -33.70 13.93
C LYS A 87 -22.57 -35.11 14.52
N SER A 88 -21.45 -35.83 14.59
CA SER A 88 -21.36 -37.19 15.17
C SER A 88 -20.96 -37.22 16.65
N LEU A 89 -20.80 -36.05 17.28
CA LEU A 89 -20.58 -35.87 18.73
C LEU A 89 -21.82 -35.23 19.36
#